data_AF-A0A497II41-F1
#
_entry.id   AF-A0A497II41-F1
#
_cell.length_a   1.000
_cell.length_b   1.000
_cell.length_c   1.000
_cell.angle_alpha   90.00
_cell.angle_beta   90.00
_cell.angle_gamma   90.00
#
_symmetry.space_group_name_H-M   'P 1'
#
loop_
_entity.id
_entity.type
_entity.pdbx_description
1 polymer ?
#
loop_
_entity_poly.entity_id
_entity_poly.type
_entity_poly.pdbx_seq_one_letter_code
_entity_poly.pdbx_strand_id
1 'polypeptide(L)'
;MRKKILTLMLIVFLVVIASARVNSFPKIAAEFYGTAAINWTNASIGSNITAYDSDGVLCGYFIVLNKGYYGSLSCDGDDEETIIDEGAEPNDKIIFYVNNERAVFFGNTSWQSRTFKYVNVSAQNYPPYFEHNLTHQYVNETLTL
;
A
#
# COMPACT_ATOMS: atom_id res chain seq x y z
N MET A 1 33.75 -49.00 -13.96
CA MET A 1 32.33 -48.64 -13.71
C MET A 1 32.16 -47.59 -12.61
N ARG A 2 32.75 -47.78 -11.41
CA ARG A 2 32.63 -46.88 -10.24
C ARG A 2 33.02 -45.41 -10.50
N LYS A 3 34.09 -45.14 -11.26
CA LYS A 3 34.51 -43.77 -11.62
C LYS A 3 33.48 -43.05 -12.51
N LYS A 4 32.89 -43.74 -13.50
CA LYS A 4 31.89 -43.16 -14.41
C LYS A 4 30.59 -42.78 -13.67
N ILE A 5 30.18 -43.60 -12.70
CA ILE A 5 29.02 -43.33 -11.84
C ILE A 5 29.26 -42.11 -10.95
N LEU A 6 30.45 -42.02 -10.32
CA LEU A 6 30.79 -40.87 -9.49
C LEU A 6 30.86 -39.56 -10.30
N THR A 7 31.45 -39.60 -11.50
CA THR A 7 31.49 -38.45 -12.41
C THR A 7 30.09 -38.03 -12.84
N LEU A 8 29.20 -38.98 -13.13
CA LEU A 8 27.80 -38.67 -13.49
C LEU A 8 27.06 -38.02 -12.31
N MET A 9 27.22 -38.52 -11.08
CA MET A 9 26.59 -37.93 -9.90
C MET A 9 27.09 -36.51 -9.63
N LEU A 10 28.39 -36.25 -9.81
CA LEU A 10 28.97 -34.91 -9.66
C LEU A 10 28.42 -33.93 -10.72
N ILE A 11 28.29 -34.38 -11.97
CA ILE A 11 27.72 -33.56 -13.04
C ILE A 11 26.26 -33.22 -12.74
N VAL A 12 25.46 -34.21 -12.32
CA VAL A 12 24.06 -33.98 -11.93
C VAL A 12 23.97 -33.00 -10.75
N PHE A 13 24.80 -33.15 -9.73
CA PHE A 13 24.85 -32.23 -8.59
C PHE A 13 25.22 -30.79 -8.99
N LEU A 14 26.21 -30.63 -9.87
CA LEU A 14 26.62 -29.32 -10.39
C LEU A 14 25.53 -28.67 -11.26
N VAL A 15 24.77 -29.46 -12.03
CA VAL A 15 23.61 -28.98 -12.80
C VAL A 15 22.48 -28.50 -11.88
N VAL A 16 22.22 -29.22 -10.78
CA VAL A 16 21.22 -28.81 -9.78
C VAL A 16 21.61 -27.49 -9.11
N ILE A 17 22.89 -27.31 -8.71
CA ILE A 17 23.36 -26.06 -8.11
C ILE A 17 23.33 -24.90 -9.10
N ALA A 18 23.72 -25.12 -10.37
CA ALA A 18 23.72 -24.09 -11.41
C ALA A 18 22.31 -23.61 -11.79
N SER A 19 21.27 -24.36 -11.40
CA SER A 19 19.86 -24.02 -11.62
C SER A 19 19.28 -23.14 -10.51
N ALA A 20 19.95 -23.01 -9.36
CA ALA A 20 19.54 -22.12 -8.29
C ALA A 20 19.99 -20.69 -8.61
N ARG A 21 19.17 -19.94 -9.33
CA ARG A 21 19.27 -18.47 -9.40
C ARG A 21 18.16 -17.90 -8.56
N VAL A 22 18.51 -17.04 -7.60
CA VAL A 22 17.57 -16.19 -6.87
C VAL A 22 17.88 -14.76 -7.33
N ASN A 23 16.95 -14.14 -8.03
CA ASN A 23 17.06 -12.76 -8.49
C ASN A 23 16.04 -11.91 -7.72
N SER A 24 16.31 -11.64 -6.45
CA SER A 24 15.42 -10.82 -5.64
C SER A 24 15.59 -9.34 -5.98
N PHE A 25 14.85 -8.85 -6.97
CA PHE A 25 14.75 -7.43 -7.26
C PHE A 25 13.30 -7.01 -7.06
N PRO A 26 12.94 -6.43 -5.91
CA PRO A 26 11.58 -5.98 -5.68
C PRO A 26 11.19 -4.98 -6.76
N LYS A 27 9.90 -4.98 -7.11
CA LYS A 27 9.36 -4.00 -8.06
C LYS A 27 9.65 -2.60 -7.50
N ILE A 28 10.05 -1.67 -8.37
CA ILE A 28 10.27 -0.28 -7.95
C ILE A 28 9.00 0.25 -7.30
N ALA A 29 9.13 0.88 -6.14
CA ALA A 29 8.03 1.39 -5.33
C ALA A 29 7.03 2.26 -6.12
N ALA A 30 5.81 2.31 -5.59
CA ALA A 30 4.87 3.38 -5.88
C ALA A 30 5.05 4.50 -4.86
N GLU A 31 5.04 5.74 -5.31
CA GLU A 31 5.23 6.92 -4.49
C GLU A 31 3.89 7.60 -4.24
N PHE A 32 3.53 7.77 -2.97
CA PHE A 32 2.34 8.51 -2.56
C PHE A 32 2.73 9.81 -1.88
N TYR A 33 2.05 10.91 -2.18
CA TYR A 33 2.31 12.21 -1.57
C TYR A 33 1.02 13.02 -1.49
N GLY A 34 0.95 13.98 -0.57
CA GLY A 34 -0.20 14.87 -0.49
C GLY A 34 -0.40 15.52 0.86
N THR A 35 -1.65 15.76 1.23
CA THR A 35 -1.98 16.37 2.53
C THR A 35 -2.33 15.32 3.57
N ALA A 36 -2.01 15.62 4.83
CA ALA A 36 -2.35 14.81 5.99
C ALA A 36 -3.08 15.66 7.02
N ALA A 37 -4.21 15.16 7.52
CA ALA A 37 -5.00 15.80 8.57
C ALA A 37 -5.33 14.83 9.72
N ILE A 38 -5.53 15.40 10.91
CA ILE A 38 -5.99 14.70 12.11
C ILE A 38 -7.06 15.59 12.75
N ASN A 39 -8.26 15.08 13.01
CA ASN A 39 -9.34 15.84 13.64
C ASN A 39 -9.60 17.19 12.96
N TRP A 40 -9.68 17.19 11.63
CA TRP A 40 -9.91 18.39 10.80
C TRP A 40 -8.80 19.45 10.85
N THR A 41 -7.66 19.12 11.45
CA THR A 41 -6.50 20.00 11.52
C THR A 41 -5.32 19.41 10.77
N ASN A 42 -4.48 20.26 10.18
CA ASN A 42 -3.25 19.81 9.51
C ASN A 42 -2.40 18.99 10.48
N ALA A 43 -1.99 17.79 10.03
CA ALA A 43 -1.10 16.92 10.79
C ALA A 43 0.16 17.70 11.21
N SER A 44 0.53 17.59 12.48
CA SER A 44 1.72 18.26 13.02
C SER A 44 2.99 17.61 12.48
N ILE A 45 4.08 18.37 12.47
CA ILE A 45 5.43 17.82 12.25
C ILE A 45 5.65 16.67 13.24
N GLY A 46 6.20 15.56 12.75
CA GLY A 46 6.39 14.33 13.52
C GLY A 46 5.22 13.34 13.46
N SER A 47 4.07 13.71 12.85
CA SER A 47 3.01 12.72 12.59
C SER A 47 3.51 11.63 11.64
N ASN A 48 3.18 10.38 11.93
CA ASN A 48 3.59 9.23 11.13
C ASN A 48 2.46 8.81 10.19
N ILE A 49 2.75 8.77 8.89
CA ILE A 49 1.86 8.24 7.86
C ILE A 49 2.38 6.87 7.47
N THR A 50 1.58 5.83 7.59
CA THR A 50 1.96 4.47 7.18
C THR A 50 1.03 3.97 6.09
N ALA A 51 1.58 3.21 5.15
CA ALA A 51 0.90 2.61 4.02
C ALA A 51 1.01 1.09 4.10
N TYR A 52 -0.11 0.41 3.94
CA TYR A 52 -0.20 -1.05 3.93
C TYR A 52 -0.86 -1.51 2.63
N ASP A 53 -0.44 -2.64 2.08
CA ASP A 53 -1.12 -3.29 0.96
C ASP A 53 -2.47 -3.91 1.36
N SER A 54 -3.02 -4.71 0.44
CA SER A 54 -4.34 -5.30 0.61
C SER A 54 -4.37 -6.46 1.61
N ASP A 55 -3.24 -7.12 1.83
CA ASP A 55 -3.04 -8.20 2.79
C ASP A 55 -2.60 -7.71 4.17
N GLY A 56 -2.25 -6.42 4.27
CA GLY A 56 -1.95 -5.74 5.52
C GLY A 56 -0.46 -5.74 5.86
N VAL A 57 0.41 -5.98 4.89
CA VAL A 57 1.86 -5.82 5.02
C VAL A 57 2.24 -4.34 4.90
N LEU A 58 3.17 -3.89 5.74
CA LEU A 58 3.61 -2.50 5.76
C LEU A 58 4.55 -2.27 4.57
N CYS A 59 4.04 -1.62 3.52
CA CYS A 59 4.84 -1.33 2.34
C CYS A 59 5.59 0.00 2.43
N GLY A 60 5.21 0.94 3.30
CA GLY A 60 5.82 2.26 3.34
C GLY A 60 5.44 3.16 4.50
N TYR A 61 6.24 4.20 4.77
CA TYR A 61 5.91 5.22 5.76
C TYR A 61 6.54 6.58 5.47
N PHE A 62 5.99 7.63 6.06
CA PHE A 62 6.51 9.00 5.99
C PHE A 62 6.28 9.75 7.29
N ILE A 63 7.32 10.43 7.79
CA ILE A 63 7.20 11.34 8.94
C ILE A 63 6.96 12.76 8.43
N VAL A 64 5.84 13.37 8.81
CA VAL A 64 5.48 14.73 8.40
C VAL A 64 6.60 15.71 8.80
N LEU A 65 7.22 16.34 7.79
CA LEU A 65 8.26 17.36 7.97
C LEU A 65 7.71 18.79 7.78
N ASN A 66 6.65 18.93 6.98
CA ASN A 66 5.97 20.19 6.72
C ASN A 66 4.52 20.05 7.19
N LYS A 67 4.08 20.90 8.12
CA LYS A 67 2.75 20.82 8.73
C LYS A 67 1.65 20.65 7.67
N GLY A 68 0.88 19.56 7.77
CA GLY A 68 -0.24 19.24 6.88
C GLY A 68 0.13 18.53 5.58
N TYR A 69 1.41 18.26 5.33
CA TYR A 69 1.88 17.63 4.09
C TYR A 69 2.79 16.44 4.38
N TYR A 70 2.58 15.37 3.63
CA TYR A 70 3.51 14.26 3.56
C TYR A 70 4.12 14.21 2.15
N GLY A 71 5.42 13.92 2.11
CA GLY A 71 6.21 13.87 0.88
C GLY A 71 6.13 12.49 0.23
N SER A 72 7.13 12.17 -0.60
CA SER A 72 7.25 10.87 -1.26
C SER A 72 7.31 9.74 -0.23
N LEU A 73 6.16 9.13 0.03
CA LEU A 73 6.01 7.90 0.77
C LEU A 73 6.18 6.77 -0.24
N SER A 74 7.36 6.17 -0.24
CA SER A 74 7.66 4.97 -1.03
C SER A 74 6.94 3.78 -0.42
N CYS A 75 5.99 3.19 -1.16
CA CYS A 75 5.34 1.93 -0.84
C CYS A 75 5.96 0.86 -1.74
N ASP A 76 6.78 0.00 -1.13
CA ASP A 76 7.52 -1.07 -1.80
C ASP A 76 6.55 -2.11 -2.37
N GLY A 77 6.97 -2.75 -3.46
CA GLY A 77 6.21 -3.81 -4.11
C GLY A 77 6.74 -5.19 -3.74
N ASP A 78 5.84 -6.17 -3.76
CA ASP A 78 6.18 -7.56 -3.49
C ASP A 78 7.19 -8.14 -4.49
N ASP A 79 8.00 -9.08 -4.01
CA ASP A 79 8.94 -9.87 -4.80
C ASP A 79 8.38 -11.29 -5.02
N GLU A 80 7.83 -11.55 -6.22
CA GLU A 80 7.19 -12.82 -6.56
C GLU A 80 8.12 -14.06 -6.48
N GLU A 81 9.43 -13.87 -6.30
CA GLU A 81 10.39 -14.96 -6.09
C GLU A 81 10.52 -15.39 -4.62
N THR A 82 9.95 -14.65 -3.67
CA THR A 82 9.96 -14.98 -2.24
C THR A 82 8.68 -15.73 -1.85
N ILE A 83 8.70 -16.33 -0.65
CA ILE A 83 7.53 -17.03 -0.07
C ILE A 83 6.76 -16.09 0.89
N ILE A 84 7.39 -14.98 1.27
CA ILE A 84 6.86 -14.05 2.27
C ILE A 84 6.36 -12.85 1.48
N ASP A 85 5.18 -12.36 1.80
CA ASP A 85 4.71 -11.08 1.28
C ASP A 85 5.51 -9.95 1.92
N GLU A 86 6.23 -9.20 1.09
CA GLU A 86 7.06 -8.07 1.52
C GLU A 86 6.50 -6.70 1.13
N GLY A 87 5.37 -6.66 0.40
CA GLY A 87 4.76 -5.40 -0.01
C GLY A 87 3.66 -5.56 -1.04
N ALA A 88 3.40 -4.50 -1.79
CA ALA A 88 2.19 -4.47 -2.61
C ALA A 88 2.31 -5.20 -3.95
N GLU A 89 1.25 -5.89 -4.35
CA GLU A 89 1.08 -6.44 -5.69
C GLU A 89 0.46 -5.42 -6.68
N PRO A 90 0.63 -5.62 -8.00
CA PRO A 90 -0.03 -4.79 -9.01
C PRO A 90 -1.55 -4.71 -8.81
N ASN A 91 -2.04 -3.48 -8.65
CA ASN A 91 -3.44 -3.10 -8.41
C ASN A 91 -3.94 -3.17 -6.97
N ASP A 92 -3.10 -3.55 -6.01
CA ASP A 92 -3.48 -3.54 -4.60
C ASP A 92 -4.00 -2.19 -4.15
N LYS A 93 -5.03 -2.21 -3.31
CA LYS A 93 -5.56 -0.98 -2.71
C LYS A 93 -4.74 -0.65 -1.48
N ILE A 94 -3.89 0.37 -1.60
CA ILE A 94 -3.08 0.83 -0.47
C ILE A 94 -3.97 1.52 0.58
N ILE A 95 -3.80 1.08 1.82
CA ILE A 95 -4.50 1.56 3.01
C ILE A 95 -3.54 2.46 3.79
N PHE A 96 -4.01 3.64 4.17
CA PHE A 96 -3.22 4.60 4.93
C PHE A 96 -3.65 4.68 6.39
N TYR A 97 -2.70 4.95 7.27
CA TYR A 97 -2.93 5.33 8.66
C TYR A 97 -2.17 6.61 8.98
N VAL A 98 -2.71 7.44 9.88
CA VAL A 98 -2.03 8.60 10.45
C VAL A 98 -1.94 8.37 11.96
N ASN A 99 -0.73 8.35 12.51
CA ASN A 99 -0.48 8.04 13.93
C ASN A 99 -1.20 6.75 14.39
N ASN A 100 -1.08 5.69 13.60
CA ASN A 100 -1.70 4.37 13.83
C ASN A 100 -3.24 4.37 13.79
N GLU A 101 -3.88 5.47 13.40
CA GLU A 101 -5.32 5.55 13.19
C GLU A 101 -5.65 5.43 11.70
N ARG A 102 -6.61 4.57 11.37
CA ARG A 102 -6.99 4.31 9.97
C ARG A 102 -7.48 5.60 9.32
N ALA A 103 -6.84 5.98 8.22
CA ALA A 103 -7.17 7.18 7.49
C ALA A 103 -8.28 6.93 6.46
N VAL A 104 -9.17 7.91 6.30
CA VAL A 104 -9.90 8.08 5.03
C VAL A 104 -8.95 8.73 4.03
N PHE A 105 -9.13 8.41 2.75
CA PHE A 105 -8.30 8.94 1.69
C PHE A 105 -9.11 9.50 0.51
N PHE A 106 -8.51 10.43 -0.22
CA PHE A 106 -9.03 10.94 -1.49
C PHE A 106 -7.91 10.94 -2.53
N GLY A 107 -8.13 10.22 -3.63
CA GLY A 107 -7.12 10.02 -4.68
C GLY A 107 -7.07 8.56 -5.14
N ASN A 108 -6.14 8.26 -6.05
CA ASN A 108 -5.90 6.89 -6.50
C ASN A 108 -4.88 6.21 -5.59
N THR A 109 -5.30 5.16 -4.88
CA THR A 109 -4.45 4.36 -3.98
C THR A 109 -4.08 3.00 -4.55
N SER A 110 -4.48 2.68 -5.78
CA SER A 110 -4.10 1.42 -6.43
C SER A 110 -2.58 1.39 -6.63
N TRP A 111 -1.90 0.34 -6.20
CA TRP A 111 -0.45 0.23 -6.31
C TRP A 111 -0.03 -0.11 -7.74
N GLN A 112 0.99 0.60 -8.24
CA GLN A 112 1.61 0.36 -9.55
C GLN A 112 3.07 0.80 -9.49
N SER A 113 3.98 -0.07 -9.91
CA SER A 113 5.42 0.23 -9.88
C SER A 113 5.77 1.51 -10.66
N ARG A 114 6.74 2.29 -10.14
CA ARG A 114 7.27 3.52 -10.77
C ARG A 114 6.24 4.64 -10.97
N THR A 115 5.18 4.67 -10.15
CA THR A 115 4.16 5.73 -10.23
C THR A 115 4.29 6.73 -9.10
N PHE A 116 3.85 7.96 -9.35
CA PHE A 116 3.69 9.01 -8.34
C PHE A 116 2.20 9.37 -8.28
N LYS A 117 1.62 9.32 -7.07
CA LYS A 117 0.18 9.50 -6.86
C LYS A 117 -0.07 10.51 -5.76
N TYR A 118 -0.84 11.54 -6.12
CA TYR A 118 -1.34 12.51 -5.15
C TYR A 118 -2.54 11.92 -4.41
N VAL A 119 -2.41 11.76 -3.09
CA VAL A 119 -3.43 11.21 -2.21
C VAL A 119 -3.53 12.09 -0.96
N ASN A 120 -4.73 12.49 -0.58
CA ASN A 120 -4.96 13.17 0.69
C ASN A 120 -5.43 12.15 1.71
N VAL A 121 -4.89 12.23 2.93
CA VAL A 121 -5.21 11.30 4.03
C VAL A 121 -5.69 12.05 5.26
N SER A 122 -6.67 11.49 5.98
CA SER A 122 -7.16 12.07 7.24
C SER A 122 -7.55 11.00 8.25
N ALA A 123 -7.05 11.09 9.49
CA ALA A 123 -7.52 10.32 10.65
C ALA A 123 -8.58 11.13 11.45
N GLN A 124 -9.69 10.47 11.87
CA GLN A 124 -10.97 10.92 12.51
C GLN A 124 -11.41 12.40 12.39
N ASN A 125 -12.68 12.82 12.28
CA ASN A 125 -14.01 12.24 12.46
C ASN A 125 -14.77 12.21 11.12
N TYR A 126 -15.16 11.04 10.61
CA TYR A 126 -16.40 10.93 9.84
C TYR A 126 -17.42 10.23 10.76
N PRO A 127 -18.60 10.79 11.06
CA PRO A 127 -19.76 9.92 11.27
C PRO A 127 -19.88 9.00 10.04
N PRO A 128 -20.42 7.77 10.17
CA PRO A 128 -20.64 6.91 9.01
C PRO A 128 -21.25 7.75 7.91
N TYR A 129 -20.65 7.72 6.72
CA TYR A 129 -21.15 8.43 5.55
C TYR A 129 -22.63 8.07 5.41
N PHE A 130 -23.52 8.99 5.81
CA PHE A 130 -24.85 9.01 5.25
C PHE A 130 -24.62 9.41 3.81
N GLU A 131 -24.84 8.47 2.89
CA GLU A 131 -25.05 8.84 1.49
C GLU A 131 -26.08 9.98 1.48
N HIS A 132 -25.66 11.18 1.11
CA HIS A 132 -26.59 12.19 0.62
C HIS A 132 -27.01 11.78 -0.80
N ASN A 133 -27.73 10.67 -0.90
CA ASN A 133 -28.58 10.32 -2.03
C ASN A 133 -30.04 10.64 -1.68
N LEU A 134 -30.31 11.87 -1.24
CA LEU A 134 -31.67 12.38 -1.06
C LEU A 134 -31.83 13.77 -1.65
N THR A 135 -31.79 13.84 -2.99
CA THR A 135 -32.48 14.80 -3.85
C THR A 135 -32.72 14.09 -5.20
N HIS A 136 -33.76 13.29 -5.42
CA HIS A 136 -35.18 13.62 -5.36
C HIS A 136 -36.00 12.32 -5.33
N GLN A 137 -36.54 11.93 -4.18
CA GLN A 137 -37.77 11.13 -4.14
C GLN A 137 -38.32 11.20 -2.72
N TYR A 138 -39.62 11.48 -2.59
CA TYR A 138 -40.37 11.57 -1.32
C TYR A 138 -40.27 12.90 -0.55
N VAL A 139 -40.61 14.01 -1.22
CA VAL A 139 -41.43 15.05 -0.57
C VAL A 139 -42.77 15.02 -1.31
N ASN A 140 -43.64 14.08 -0.95
CA ASN A 140 -45.06 14.07 -1.28
C ASN A 140 -45.74 13.01 -0.42
N GLU A 141 -46.01 13.32 0.84
CA GLU A 141 -47.13 12.74 1.58
C GLU A 141 -47.51 13.68 2.74
N THR A 142 -48.34 14.66 2.36
CA THR A 142 -49.50 15.17 3.09
C THR A 142 -49.43 15.32 4.61
N LEU A 143 -49.21 16.57 5.04
CA LEU A 143 -49.81 17.11 6.25
C LEU A 143 -51.29 17.43 5.93
N THR A 144 -52.22 16.57 6.33
CA THR A 144 -53.64 16.94 6.42
C THR A 144 -53.92 17.47 7.82
N LEU A 145 -54.48 18.68 7.86
CA LEU A 145 -55.12 19.31 9.02
C LEU A 145 -56.23 18.41 9.60
#